data_AF-A0A6P3V2I9-F1
#
_entry.id   AF-A0A6P3V2I9-F1
#
_cell.length_a   1.000
_cell.length_b   1.000
_cell.length_c   1.000
_cell.angle_alpha   90.00
_cell.angle_beta   90.00
_cell.angle_gamma   90.00
#
_symmetry.space_group_name_H-M   'P 1'
#
loop_
_entity.id
_entity.type
_entity.pdbx_description
1 polymer ?
#
loop_
_entity_poly.entity_id
_entity_poly.type
_entity_poly.pdbx_seq_one_letter_code
_entity_poly.pdbx_strand_id
1 'polypeptide(L)'
;MGCELSKLATPNQPTTDPRLPLTAKQKFTVMASWKAVSRKLETTGVFMLMRLFEENEELVQMFSRFLDLKSKEERFDMVELGKHAEKVMAALDEGIRGLDNMDDFLTCLHQVGATHTKIPDFNPQYFWKIEQPFLEAVKRTLEDRYSENVESTYKVTIKFIIETLIDGFDKAQNDKAQSGTAKS
;
A
#
# COMPACT_ATOMS: atom_id res chain seq x y z
N MET A 1 30.33 -6.81 49.33
CA MET A 1 29.34 -5.71 49.30
C MET A 1 29.36 -5.11 47.91
N GLY A 2 28.22 -5.04 47.24
CA GLY A 2 28.07 -4.46 45.90
C GLY A 2 27.27 -5.37 44.97
N CYS A 3 25.96 -5.44 45.20
CA CYS A 3 25.01 -6.24 44.44
C CYS A 3 24.89 -5.78 42.98
N GLU A 4 24.85 -6.76 42.09
CA GLU A 4 24.30 -6.66 40.74
C GLU A 4 22.78 -6.47 40.79
N LEU A 5 22.30 -5.29 40.41
CA LEU A 5 20.89 -4.97 40.10
C LEU A 5 20.99 -3.76 39.16
N SER A 6 20.82 -3.85 37.84
CA SER A 6 19.49 -4.01 37.24
C SER A 6 19.62 -4.31 35.73
N LYS A 7 19.58 -5.59 35.35
CA LYS A 7 18.97 -5.98 34.06
C LYS A 7 17.55 -6.38 34.38
N LEU A 8 16.65 -5.40 34.45
CA LEU A 8 15.22 -5.69 34.36
C LEU A 8 14.93 -6.01 32.89
N ALA A 9 15.07 -7.28 32.53
CA ALA A 9 14.37 -7.82 31.38
C ALA A 9 12.87 -7.68 31.66
N THR A 10 12.20 -6.78 30.96
CA THR A 10 10.72 -6.75 30.94
C THR A 10 10.22 -8.03 30.26
N PRO A 11 9.45 -8.88 30.95
CA PRO A 11 8.90 -10.08 30.34
C PRO A 11 7.67 -9.73 29.48
N ASN A 12 7.58 -10.35 28.30
CA ASN A 12 6.40 -10.49 27.46
C ASN A 12 5.79 -9.22 26.84
N GLN A 13 6.55 -8.46 26.04
CA GLN A 13 5.90 -7.83 24.89
C GLN A 13 5.77 -8.86 23.77
N PRO A 14 4.60 -9.02 23.12
CA PRO A 14 4.50 -9.82 21.90
C PRO A 14 5.51 -9.25 20.90
N THR A 15 6.56 -10.01 20.62
CA THR A 15 7.59 -9.60 19.67
C THR A 15 6.97 -9.65 18.29
N THR A 16 6.74 -8.48 17.69
CA THR A 16 6.44 -8.37 16.26
C THR A 16 7.67 -8.76 15.46
N ASP A 17 7.48 -9.19 14.21
CA ASP A 17 8.59 -9.41 13.29
C ASP A 17 9.45 -8.13 13.20
N PRO A 18 10.79 -8.23 13.28
CA PRO A 18 11.67 -7.05 13.30
C PRO A 18 11.60 -6.21 12.01
N ARG A 19 11.10 -6.77 10.90
CA ARG A 19 10.89 -6.07 9.63
C ARG A 19 9.62 -5.21 9.63
N LEU A 20 8.71 -5.44 10.57
CA LEU A 20 7.44 -4.74 10.66
C LEU A 20 7.60 -3.44 11.48
N PRO A 21 7.45 -2.24 10.88
CA PRO A 21 7.56 -0.97 11.60
C PRO A 21 6.29 -0.62 12.40
N LEU A 22 5.54 -1.62 12.88
CA LEU A 22 4.35 -1.45 13.71
C LEU A 22 4.57 -2.15 15.04
N THR A 23 4.19 -1.46 16.12
CA THR A 23 4.04 -2.12 17.42
C THR A 23 2.91 -3.15 17.36
N ALA A 24 2.91 -4.13 18.28
CA ALA A 24 1.82 -5.10 18.39
C ALA A 24 0.43 -4.44 18.51
N LYS A 25 0.35 -3.30 19.21
CA LYS A 25 -0.89 -2.50 19.34
C LYS A 25 -1.32 -1.86 18.02
N GLN A 26 -0.38 -1.28 17.27
CA GLN A 26 -0.66 -0.70 15.95
C GLN A 26 -1.10 -1.77 14.95
N LYS A 27 -0.38 -2.90 14.90
CA LYS A 27 -0.77 -4.05 14.08
C LYS A 27 -2.19 -4.52 14.41
N PHE A 28 -2.50 -4.73 15.69
CA PHE A 28 -3.86 -5.09 16.10
C PHE A 28 -4.90 -4.04 15.67
N THR A 29 -4.57 -2.75 15.85
CA THR A 29 -5.45 -1.63 15.48
C THR A 29 -5.79 -1.68 14.00
N VAL A 30 -4.78 -1.75 13.11
CA VAL A 30 -5.03 -1.76 11.66
C VAL A 30 -5.77 -3.02 11.23
N MET A 31 -5.41 -4.20 11.73
CA MET A 31 -6.11 -5.43 11.39
C MET A 31 -7.57 -5.43 11.86
N ALA A 32 -7.85 -4.86 13.04
CA ALA A 32 -9.20 -4.78 13.57
C ALA A 32 -10.07 -3.77 12.80
N SER A 33 -9.57 -2.56 12.55
CA SER A 33 -10.30 -1.53 11.81
C SER A 33 -10.46 -1.88 10.34
N TRP A 34 -9.47 -2.54 9.74
CA TRP A 34 -9.49 -2.93 8.34
C TRP A 34 -10.62 -3.90 8.01
N LYS A 35 -11.12 -4.70 8.96
CA LYS A 35 -12.32 -5.53 8.75
C LYS A 35 -13.54 -4.74 8.28
N ALA A 36 -13.67 -3.46 8.67
CA ALA A 36 -14.73 -2.61 8.18
C ALA A 36 -14.46 -2.08 6.77
N VAL A 37 -13.21 -1.80 6.44
CA VAL A 37 -12.77 -1.40 5.11
C VAL A 37 -12.89 -2.56 4.11
N SER A 38 -12.49 -3.77 4.51
CA SER A 38 -12.52 -4.97 3.66
C SER A 38 -13.93 -5.37 3.22
N ARG A 39 -14.96 -4.99 3.99
CA ARG A 39 -16.37 -5.15 3.61
C ARG A 39 -16.86 -4.14 2.57
N LYS A 40 -16.07 -3.09 2.30
CA LYS A 40 -16.41 -1.95 1.43
C LYS A 40 -15.27 -1.65 0.44
N LEU A 41 -14.45 -2.65 0.07
CA LEU A 41 -13.23 -2.47 -0.73
C LEU A 41 -13.51 -1.70 -2.03
N GLU A 42 -14.51 -2.13 -2.80
CA GLU A 42 -14.86 -1.50 -4.08
C GLU A 42 -15.16 -0.01 -3.89
N THR A 43 -16.13 0.33 -3.03
CA THR A 43 -16.51 1.73 -2.79
C THR A 43 -15.37 2.57 -2.20
N THR A 44 -14.51 1.97 -1.38
CA THR A 44 -13.35 2.64 -0.78
C THR A 44 -12.29 2.91 -1.85
N GLY A 45 -12.01 1.92 -2.69
CA GLY A 45 -11.01 2.00 -3.75
C GLY A 45 -11.39 2.97 -4.85
N VAL A 46 -12.65 2.97 -5.28
CA VAL A 46 -13.14 3.94 -6.27
C VAL A 46 -12.96 5.36 -5.74
N PHE A 47 -13.36 5.63 -4.49
CA PHE A 47 -13.15 6.95 -3.89
C PHE A 47 -11.67 7.32 -3.78
N MET A 48 -10.81 6.38 -3.35
CA MET A 48 -9.37 6.58 -3.29
C MET A 48 -8.78 6.94 -4.65
N LEU A 49 -9.11 6.20 -5.72
CA LEU A 49 -8.58 6.50 -7.05
C LEU A 49 -9.16 7.78 -7.65
N MET A 50 -10.42 8.11 -7.38
CA MET A 50 -10.98 9.41 -7.77
C MET A 50 -10.16 10.54 -7.15
N ARG A 51 -9.86 10.48 -5.84
CA ARG A 51 -9.00 11.49 -5.19
C ARG A 51 -7.59 11.52 -5.74
N LEU A 52 -6.98 10.36 -5.98
CA LEU A 52 -5.66 10.28 -6.60
C LEU A 52 -5.63 11.03 -7.94
N PHE A 53 -6.63 10.82 -8.79
CA PHE A 53 -6.65 11.41 -10.13
C PHE A 53 -7.07 12.88 -10.15
N GLU A 54 -7.94 13.32 -9.23
CA GLU A 54 -8.28 14.73 -9.06
C GLU A 54 -7.06 15.58 -8.63
N GLU A 55 -6.13 14.99 -7.89
CA GLU A 55 -4.95 15.69 -7.38
C GLU A 55 -3.69 15.53 -8.24
N ASN A 56 -3.71 14.62 -9.23
CA ASN A 56 -2.54 14.23 -10.01
C ASN A 56 -2.91 13.97 -11.49
N GLU A 57 -3.12 15.05 -12.25
CA GLU A 57 -3.48 15.00 -13.68
C GLU A 57 -2.46 14.20 -14.53
N GLU A 58 -1.20 14.17 -14.13
CA GLU A 58 -0.14 13.40 -14.80
C GLU A 58 -0.43 11.89 -14.77
N LEU A 59 -1.04 11.40 -13.68
CA LEU A 59 -1.40 9.99 -13.53
C LEU A 59 -2.60 9.63 -14.41
N VAL A 60 -3.51 10.59 -14.64
CA VAL A 60 -4.64 10.41 -15.55
C VAL A 60 -4.15 10.16 -16.97
N GLN A 61 -3.24 11.00 -17.46
CA GLN A 61 -2.68 10.85 -18.80
C GLN A 61 -1.94 9.52 -18.97
N MET A 62 -1.24 9.08 -17.92
CA MET A 62 -0.60 7.77 -17.89
C MET A 62 -1.66 6.67 -18.02
N PHE A 63 -2.67 6.66 -17.15
CA PHE A 63 -3.76 5.67 -17.17
C PHE A 63 -4.51 5.61 -18.50
N SER A 64 -4.80 6.76 -19.13
CA SER A 64 -5.49 6.79 -20.42
C SER A 64 -4.74 6.07 -21.53
N ARG A 65 -3.39 6.08 -21.50
CA ARG A 65 -2.56 5.33 -22.45
C ARG A 65 -2.62 3.82 -22.23
N PHE A 66 -2.87 3.37 -20.98
CA PHE A 66 -2.87 1.95 -20.62
C PHE A 66 -4.24 1.29 -20.71
N LEU A 67 -5.30 2.03 -20.45
CA LEU A 67 -6.66 1.50 -20.40
C LEU A 67 -7.40 1.59 -21.75
N ASP A 68 -6.71 1.97 -22.85
CA ASP A 68 -7.35 2.32 -24.14
C ASP A 68 -8.57 3.23 -23.94
N LEU A 69 -8.48 4.14 -22.95
CA LEU A 69 -9.49 5.15 -22.69
C LEU A 69 -9.33 6.16 -23.81
N LYS A 70 -9.96 5.85 -24.96
CA LYS A 70 -9.96 6.71 -26.14
C LYS A 70 -10.34 8.10 -25.69
N SER A 71 -9.42 9.03 -25.95
CA SER A 71 -9.64 10.46 -25.88
C SER A 71 -11.00 10.78 -26.48
N LYS A 72 -11.94 11.22 -25.63
CA LYS A 72 -13.02 12.14 -25.96
C LYS A 72 -13.73 12.48 -24.66
N GLU A 73 -13.54 13.73 -24.26
CA GLU A 73 -14.36 14.51 -23.34
C GLU A 73 -14.92 13.78 -22.10
N GLU A 74 -14.30 14.08 -20.96
CA GLU A 74 -14.98 14.20 -19.67
C GLU A 74 -15.79 12.99 -19.19
N ARG A 75 -15.07 11.97 -18.72
CA ARG A 75 -15.32 11.21 -17.49
C ARG A 75 -14.45 9.96 -17.54
N PHE A 76 -13.80 9.62 -16.44
CA PHE A 76 -13.25 8.29 -16.27
C PHE A 76 -14.32 7.28 -16.66
N ASP A 77 -14.00 6.31 -17.53
CA ASP A 77 -14.87 5.15 -17.65
C ASP A 77 -14.91 4.50 -16.26
N MET A 78 -16.01 4.73 -15.55
CA MET A 78 -16.20 4.29 -14.17
C MET A 78 -16.06 2.76 -14.08
N VAL A 79 -16.29 2.04 -15.18
CA VAL A 79 -16.12 0.58 -15.25
C VAL A 79 -14.65 0.19 -15.17
N GLU A 80 -13.78 0.79 -16.00
CA GLU A 80 -12.35 0.48 -15.99
C GLU A 80 -11.67 1.01 -14.72
N LEU A 81 -12.09 2.18 -14.25
CA LEU A 81 -11.67 2.71 -12.95
C LEU A 81 -12.03 1.75 -11.81
N GLY A 82 -13.26 1.22 -11.82
CA GLY A 82 -13.72 0.24 -10.84
C GLY A 82 -12.89 -1.04 -10.85
N LYS A 83 -12.60 -1.60 -12.03
CA LYS A 83 -11.73 -2.80 -12.17
C LYS A 83 -10.33 -2.56 -11.64
N HIS A 84 -9.76 -1.37 -11.88
CA HIS A 84 -8.45 -1.05 -11.34
C HIS A 84 -8.49 -0.83 -9.82
N ALA A 85 -9.51 -0.11 -9.32
CA ALA A 85 -9.76 0.06 -7.89
C ALA A 85 -9.84 -1.29 -7.17
N GLU A 86 -10.55 -2.26 -7.75
CA GLU A 86 -10.64 -3.62 -7.21
C GLU A 86 -9.27 -4.27 -7.08
N LYS A 87 -8.43 -4.21 -8.13
CA LYS A 87 -7.07 -4.78 -8.10
C LYS A 87 -6.19 -4.13 -7.05
N VAL A 88 -6.21 -2.79 -6.96
CA VAL A 88 -5.41 -2.05 -5.98
C VAL A 88 -5.88 -2.39 -4.56
N MET A 89 -7.18 -2.36 -4.32
CA MET A 89 -7.73 -2.66 -3.00
C MET A 89 -7.56 -4.13 -2.61
N ALA A 90 -7.59 -5.06 -3.55
CA ALA A 90 -7.27 -6.47 -3.30
C ALA A 90 -5.81 -6.65 -2.87
N ALA A 91 -4.87 -5.96 -3.53
CA ALA A 91 -3.45 -5.98 -3.13
C ALA A 91 -3.24 -5.36 -1.73
N LEU A 92 -3.92 -4.26 -1.43
CA LEU A 92 -3.87 -3.65 -0.09
C LEU A 92 -4.50 -4.55 0.98
N ASP A 93 -5.61 -5.21 0.67
CA ASP A 93 -6.28 -6.15 1.58
C ASP A 93 -5.39 -7.36 1.87
N GLU A 94 -4.79 -7.95 0.84
CA GLU A 94 -3.84 -9.07 0.99
C GLU A 94 -2.61 -8.63 1.79
N GLY A 95 -2.04 -7.46 1.49
CA GLY A 95 -0.94 -6.89 2.27
C GLY A 95 -1.30 -6.70 3.74
N ILE A 96 -2.45 -6.11 4.05
CA ILE A 96 -2.86 -5.89 5.46
C ILE A 96 -3.15 -7.21 6.19
N ARG A 97 -3.71 -8.21 5.50
CA ARG A 97 -3.90 -9.56 6.06
C ARG A 97 -2.57 -10.29 6.27
N GLY A 98 -1.59 -10.04 5.41
CA GLY A 98 -0.23 -10.57 5.49
C GLY A 98 0.62 -10.01 6.62
N LEU A 99 0.17 -9.02 7.41
CA LEU A 99 0.95 -8.48 8.54
C LEU A 99 1.26 -9.51 9.65
N ASP A 100 0.60 -10.67 9.64
CA ASP A 100 0.95 -11.82 10.48
C ASP A 100 2.11 -12.67 9.95
N ASN A 101 2.33 -12.65 8.63
CA ASN A 101 3.44 -13.35 7.98
C ASN A 101 4.19 -12.38 7.05
N MET A 102 5.30 -11.84 7.54
CA MET A 102 6.09 -10.87 6.79
C MET A 102 6.66 -11.41 5.47
N ASP A 103 6.83 -12.72 5.33
CA ASP A 103 7.29 -13.29 4.06
C ASP A 103 6.19 -13.23 2.99
N ASP A 104 4.94 -13.49 3.38
CA ASP A 104 3.77 -13.35 2.49
C ASP A 104 3.53 -11.87 2.14
N PHE A 105 3.61 -10.99 3.15
CA PHE A 105 3.50 -9.54 2.96
C PHE A 105 4.50 -9.02 1.92
N LEU A 106 5.79 -9.33 2.12
CA LEU A 106 6.87 -8.86 1.25
C LEU A 106 6.75 -9.48 -0.14
N THR A 107 6.42 -10.78 -0.22
CA THR A 107 6.25 -11.48 -1.51
C THR A 107 5.12 -10.84 -2.32
N CYS A 108 3.96 -10.61 -1.71
CA CYS A 108 2.81 -10.01 -2.35
C CYS A 108 3.14 -8.60 -2.87
N LEU A 109 3.63 -7.71 -2.00
CA LEU A 109 3.87 -6.32 -2.37
C LEU A 109 5.06 -6.17 -3.33
N HIS A 110 6.10 -7.00 -3.22
CA HIS A 110 7.17 -6.99 -4.21
C HIS A 110 6.66 -7.37 -5.60
N GLN A 111 5.79 -8.38 -5.70
CA GLN A 111 5.18 -8.77 -6.97
C GLN A 111 4.33 -7.64 -7.55
N VAL A 112 3.53 -6.96 -6.71
CA VAL A 112 2.72 -5.80 -7.14
C VAL A 112 3.63 -4.67 -7.64
N GLY A 113 4.67 -4.31 -6.89
CA GLY A 113 5.69 -3.35 -7.32
C GLY A 113 6.32 -3.72 -8.66
N ALA A 114 6.73 -4.98 -8.81
CA ALA A 114 7.31 -5.51 -10.04
C ALA A 114 6.35 -5.41 -11.24
N THR A 115 5.03 -5.53 -11.05
CA THR A 115 4.07 -5.38 -12.17
C THR A 115 4.09 -3.98 -12.77
N HIS A 116 4.40 -2.95 -11.98
CA HIS A 116 4.45 -1.57 -12.44
C HIS A 116 5.68 -1.29 -13.31
N THR A 117 6.70 -2.15 -13.29
CA THR A 117 7.84 -2.09 -14.25
C THR A 117 7.43 -2.36 -15.70
N LYS A 118 6.20 -2.84 -15.92
CA LYS A 118 5.63 -3.06 -17.26
C LYS A 118 4.99 -1.81 -17.84
N ILE A 119 4.86 -0.75 -17.04
CA ILE A 119 4.30 0.54 -17.43
C ILE A 119 5.48 1.41 -17.93
N PRO A 120 5.57 1.74 -19.23
CA PRO A 120 6.55 2.67 -19.77
C PRO A 120 6.64 3.96 -18.96
N ASP A 121 7.88 4.36 -18.67
CA ASP A 121 8.23 5.60 -17.97
C ASP A 121 7.58 5.77 -16.59
N PHE A 122 7.15 4.67 -15.97
CA PHE A 122 6.61 4.71 -14.62
C PHE A 122 7.70 5.11 -13.62
N ASN A 123 7.50 6.24 -12.96
CA ASN A 123 8.36 6.68 -11.87
C ASN A 123 7.86 6.04 -10.57
N PRO A 124 8.67 5.24 -9.84
CA PRO A 124 8.26 4.62 -8.59
C PRO A 124 7.82 5.64 -7.52
N GLN A 125 8.24 6.91 -7.62
CA GLN A 125 7.77 7.97 -6.74
C GLN A 125 6.27 8.27 -6.89
N TYR A 126 5.62 7.84 -7.98
CA TYR A 126 4.18 7.96 -8.12
C TYR A 126 3.40 7.11 -7.10
N PHE A 127 4.00 6.06 -6.53
CA PHE A 127 3.35 5.31 -5.45
C PHE A 127 3.04 6.20 -4.24
N TRP A 128 3.89 7.20 -3.93
CA TRP A 128 3.64 8.12 -2.81
C TRP A 128 2.37 8.96 -2.97
N LYS A 129 1.91 9.18 -4.21
CA LYS A 129 0.68 9.93 -4.47
C LYS A 129 -0.57 9.24 -3.91
N ILE A 130 -0.50 7.93 -3.60
CA ILE A 130 -1.62 7.18 -3.02
C ILE A 130 -1.80 7.43 -1.51
N GLU A 131 -0.80 7.96 -0.81
CA GLU A 131 -0.83 8.07 0.66
C GLU A 131 -2.04 8.86 1.17
N GLN A 132 -2.21 10.11 0.72
CA GLN A 132 -3.31 10.95 1.16
C GLN A 132 -4.67 10.42 0.69
N PRO A 133 -4.88 10.07 -0.60
CA PRO A 133 -6.13 9.48 -1.06
C PRO A 133 -6.53 8.21 -0.30
N PHE A 134 -5.57 7.36 0.06
CA PHE A 134 -5.82 6.16 0.86
C PHE A 134 -6.30 6.52 2.27
N LEU A 135 -5.62 7.43 2.96
CA LEU A 135 -6.00 7.87 4.30
C LEU A 135 -7.39 8.52 4.31
N GLU A 136 -7.71 9.35 3.32
CA GLU A 136 -9.04 9.94 3.16
C GLU A 136 -10.11 8.87 2.91
N ALA A 137 -9.83 7.88 2.08
CA ALA A 137 -10.75 6.81 1.77
C ALA A 137 -11.04 5.92 2.98
N VAL A 138 -10.01 5.58 3.75
CA VAL A 138 -10.16 4.83 4.99
C VAL A 138 -10.94 5.66 6.03
N LYS A 139 -10.61 6.96 6.18
CA LYS A 139 -11.34 7.88 7.07
C LYS A 139 -12.82 7.94 6.72
N ARG A 140 -13.15 8.14 5.44
CA ARG A 140 -14.53 8.17 4.95
C ARG A 140 -15.26 6.86 5.21
N THR A 141 -14.57 5.73 5.13
CA THR A 141 -15.16 4.40 5.30
C THR A 141 -15.38 4.02 6.75
N LEU A 142 -14.47 4.47 7.63
CA LEU A 142 -14.52 4.21 9.06
C LEU A 142 -15.39 5.21 9.82
N GLU A 143 -15.61 6.41 9.26
CA GLU A 143 -16.46 7.46 9.83
C GLU A 143 -16.03 7.76 11.28
N ASP A 144 -16.95 7.74 12.24
CA ASP A 144 -16.68 8.01 13.66
C ASP A 144 -15.68 7.04 14.30
N ARG A 145 -15.39 5.89 13.67
CA ARG A 145 -14.36 4.94 14.15
C ARG A 145 -12.94 5.36 13.77
N TYR A 146 -12.76 6.36 12.91
CA TYR A 146 -11.45 6.86 12.51
C TYR A 146 -10.89 7.85 13.55
N SER A 147 -10.43 7.32 14.68
CA SER A 147 -9.78 8.11 15.73
C SER A 147 -8.34 8.50 15.39
N GLU A 148 -7.74 9.42 16.15
CA GLU A 148 -6.32 9.81 15.99
C GLU A 148 -5.35 8.63 16.10
N ASN A 149 -5.65 7.66 16.96
CA ASN A 149 -4.85 6.43 17.08
C ASN A 149 -4.97 5.55 15.82
N VAL A 150 -6.16 5.51 15.21
CA VAL A 150 -6.37 4.80 13.94
C VAL A 150 -5.62 5.52 12.82
N GLU A 151 -5.76 6.84 12.72
CA GLU A 151 -5.06 7.66 11.71
C GLU A 151 -3.54 7.50 11.77
N SER A 152 -2.94 7.68 12.96
CA SER A 152 -1.50 7.52 13.15
C SER A 152 -1.03 6.09 12.81
N THR A 153 -1.83 5.08 13.10
CA THR A 153 -1.55 3.69 12.71
C THR A 153 -1.58 3.50 11.19
N TYR A 154 -2.62 4.02 10.52
CA TYR A 154 -2.73 3.90 9.06
C TYR A 154 -1.63 4.67 8.34
N LYS A 155 -1.19 5.84 8.84
CA LYS A 155 -0.04 6.59 8.30
C LYS A 155 1.25 5.74 8.26
N VAL A 156 1.56 5.06 9.37
CA VAL A 156 2.74 4.17 9.40
C VAL A 156 2.54 2.96 8.48
N THR A 157 1.33 2.40 8.46
CA THR A 157 1.03 1.22 7.64
C THR A 157 1.13 1.52 6.14
N ILE A 158 0.50 2.59 5.65
CA ILE A 158 0.52 2.93 4.22
C ILE A 158 1.92 3.32 3.76
N LYS A 159 2.68 4.04 4.60
CA LYS A 159 4.07 4.37 4.34
C LYS A 159 4.89 3.09 4.11
N PHE A 160 4.76 2.11 5.00
CA PHE A 160 5.47 0.84 4.88
C PHE A 160 5.07 0.05 3.63
N ILE A 161 3.78 0.03 3.28
CA ILE A 161 3.29 -0.59 2.05
C ILE A 161 3.93 0.08 0.82
N ILE A 162 3.92 1.42 0.75
CA ILE A 162 4.48 2.18 -0.37
C ILE A 162 5.99 1.92 -0.51
N GLU A 163 6.74 1.97 0.60
CA GLU A 163 8.17 1.67 0.59
C GLU A 163 8.45 0.25 0.08
N THR A 164 7.63 -0.73 0.46
CA THR A 164 7.75 -2.12 -0.01
C THR A 164 7.41 -2.26 -1.50
N LEU A 165 6.40 -1.53 -2.00
CA LEU A 165 6.08 -1.50 -3.43
C LEU A 165 7.24 -0.94 -4.25
N ILE A 166 7.87 0.14 -3.78
CA ILE A 166 9.04 0.77 -4.42
C ILE A 166 10.22 -0.21 -4.43
N ASP A 167 10.53 -0.85 -3.30
CA ASP A 167 11.61 -1.85 -3.22
C ASP A 167 11.36 -3.02 -4.21
N GLY A 168 10.11 -3.49 -4.32
CA GLY A 168 9.72 -4.49 -5.30
C GLY A 168 9.91 -4.07 -6.76
N PHE A 169 9.56 -2.81 -7.06
CA PHE A 169 9.77 -2.22 -8.38
C PHE A 169 11.26 -2.15 -8.73
N ASP A 170 12.08 -1.62 -7.81
CA ASP A 170 13.50 -1.40 -8.02
C ASP A 170 14.26 -2.73 -8.19
N LYS A 171 13.94 -3.74 -7.36
CA LYS A 171 14.48 -5.10 -7.52
C LYS A 171 14.19 -5.68 -8.90
N ALA A 172 12.94 -5.59 -9.35
CA ALA A 172 12.55 -6.13 -10.65
C ALA A 172 13.18 -5.38 -11.83
N GLN A 173 13.44 -4.07 -11.72
CA GLN A 173 14.19 -3.32 -12.72
C GLN A 173 15.66 -3.75 -12.78
N ASN A 174 16.30 -3.92 -11.63
CA ASN A 174 17.70 -4.34 -11.54
C ASN A 174 17.90 -5.75 -12.11
N ASP A 175 17.01 -6.69 -11.82
CA ASP A 175 17.06 -8.05 -12.35
C ASP A 175 16.93 -8.07 -13.89
N LYS A 176 16.04 -7.24 -14.45
CA LYS A 176 15.91 -7.08 -15.90
C LYS A 176 17.20 -6.54 -16.53
N ALA A 177 17.82 -5.52 -15.93
CA ALA A 177 19.07 -4.94 -16.41
C ALA A 177 20.20 -5.98 -16.45
N GLN A 178 20.36 -6.77 -15.37
CA GLN A 178 21.38 -7.81 -15.29
C GLN A 178 21.14 -8.96 -16.29
N SER A 179 19.87 -9.36 -16.48
CA SER A 179 19.52 -10.41 -17.45
C SER A 179 19.72 -9.98 -18.92
N GLY A 180 19.62 -8.68 -19.21
CA GLY A 180 19.90 -8.11 -20.53
C GLY A 180 21.39 -8.04 -20.84
N THR A 181 22.23 -7.71 -19.84
CA THR A 181 23.69 -7.66 -20.00
C THR A 181 24.32 -9.05 -20.15
N ALA A 182 23.76 -10.08 -19.52
CA ALA A 182 24.28 -11.46 -19.63
C ALA A 182 23.96 -12.17 -20.96
N LYS A 183 23.07 -11.59 -21.79
CA LYS A 183 22.65 -12.15 -23.09
C LYS A 183 23.19 -11.38 -24.30
N SER A 184 24.03 -10.37 -24.10
CA SER A 184 24.67 -9.58 -25.16
C SER A 184 26.17 -9.82 -25.21
#